data_AF-A0A132EYU4-F1
#
_entry.id   AF-A0A132EYU4-F1
#
_cell.length_a   1.000
_cell.length_b   1.000
_cell.length_c   1.000
_cell.angle_alpha   90.00
_cell.angle_beta   90.00
_cell.angle_gamma   90.00
#
_symmetry.space_group_name_H-M   'P 1'
#
loop_
_entity.id
_entity.type
_entity.pdbx_description
1 polymer ?
#
loop_
_entity_poly.entity_id
_entity_poly.type
_entity_poly.pdbx_seq_one_letter_code
_entity_poly.pdbx_strand_id
1 'polypeptide(L)'
;MSKIPNLTRVAVADDHPIVQRAVAECLNALPGFQVVATATSGGSLLTELTHHEVDLIVTDYNMQQGEEDKDGLRLVSHLLRVHEGTPVVVFTMLTNPGVLTQLCRMGVAGLVGKDEELTELGQVCLRVVRGGKQCLSSGMEHRLAAAGTVRPGQADFQSLTQKELEVVRLFATGMSLTDIARMLNRSLGTVATQKRSAMRKLHVETNVDLVSCAREQGLV
;
A
#
# COMPACT_ATOMS: atom_id res chain seq x y z
N MET A 1 2.69 -19.85 -12.28
CA MET A 1 1.83 -20.28 -11.16
C MET A 1 2.71 -20.29 -9.91
N SER A 2 2.67 -19.23 -9.11
CA SER A 2 3.52 -19.13 -7.91
C SER A 2 2.93 -20.02 -6.82
N LYS A 3 3.74 -20.93 -6.28
CA LYS A 3 3.37 -21.82 -5.17
C LYS A 3 3.06 -20.94 -3.96
N ILE A 4 1.84 -21.02 -3.45
CA ILE A 4 1.57 -20.58 -2.08
C ILE A 4 2.43 -21.50 -1.20
N PRO A 5 3.37 -20.99 -0.40
CA PRO A 5 4.12 -21.85 0.52
C PRO A 5 3.13 -22.54 1.45
N ASN A 6 3.35 -23.82 1.76
CA ASN A 6 2.49 -24.58 2.70
C ASN A 6 2.43 -23.91 4.09
N LEU A 7 3.35 -23.00 4.39
CA LEU A 7 3.41 -22.20 5.61
C LEU A 7 4.21 -20.92 5.34
N THR A 8 3.66 -19.76 5.70
CA THR A 8 4.32 -18.44 5.63
C THR A 8 5.03 -18.18 6.95
N ARG A 9 6.36 -18.10 6.91
CA ARG A 9 7.19 -17.82 8.10
C ARG A 9 7.33 -16.32 8.29
N VAL A 10 6.96 -15.82 9.46
CA VAL A 10 6.91 -14.39 9.75
C VAL A 10 7.89 -14.01 10.85
N ALA A 11 8.62 -12.92 10.65
CA ALA A 11 9.30 -12.20 11.73
C ALA A 11 8.45 -11.01 12.19
N VAL A 12 8.34 -10.81 13.49
CA VAL A 12 7.61 -9.69 14.10
C VAL A 12 8.54 -8.84 14.96
N ALA A 13 8.61 -7.54 14.71
CA ALA A 13 9.43 -6.62 15.51
C ALA A 13 8.63 -5.44 16.04
N ASP A 14 8.71 -5.20 17.34
CA ASP A 14 8.10 -4.08 18.04
C ASP A 14 8.79 -3.86 19.39
N ASP A 15 9.14 -2.62 19.73
CA ASP A 15 9.76 -2.30 21.02
C ASP A 15 8.79 -2.32 22.20
N HIS A 16 7.49 -2.47 21.92
CA HIS A 16 6.44 -2.68 22.92
C HIS A 16 6.11 -4.18 23.02
N PRO A 17 6.53 -4.89 24.10
CA PRO A 17 6.36 -6.34 24.21
C PRO A 17 4.91 -6.83 24.11
N ILE A 18 3.95 -6.02 24.59
CA ILE A 18 2.52 -6.35 24.51
C ILE A 18 2.04 -6.31 23.05
N VAL A 19 2.47 -5.32 22.28
CA VAL A 19 2.09 -5.18 20.87
C VAL A 19 2.73 -6.30 20.04
N GLN A 20 4.03 -6.55 20.24
CA GLN A 20 4.75 -7.66 19.60
C GLN A 20 4.01 -8.99 19.81
N ARG A 21 3.63 -9.29 21.06
CA ARG A 21 2.95 -10.54 21.41
C ARG A 21 1.56 -10.62 20.78
N ALA A 22 0.78 -9.54 20.83
CA ALA A 22 -0.56 -9.50 20.24
C ALA A 22 -0.52 -9.69 18.72
N VAL A 23 0.44 -9.06 18.04
CA VAL A 23 0.68 -9.25 16.60
C VAL A 23 1.07 -10.70 16.32
N ALA A 24 1.99 -11.27 17.11
CA ALA A 24 2.42 -12.65 16.91
C ALA A 24 1.28 -13.66 17.10
N GLU A 25 0.44 -13.48 18.12
CA GLU A 25 -0.74 -14.30 18.37
C GLU A 25 -1.77 -14.15 17.24
N CYS A 26 -2.04 -12.93 16.78
CA CYS A 26 -2.94 -12.66 15.66
C CYS A 26 -2.50 -13.36 14.37
N LEU A 27 -1.21 -13.28 14.03
CA LEU A 27 -0.69 -13.90 12.81
C LEU A 27 -0.63 -15.42 12.90
N ASN A 28 -0.27 -15.99 14.06
CA ASN A 28 -0.29 -17.44 14.27
C ASN A 28 -1.71 -18.04 14.22
N ALA A 29 -2.74 -17.24 14.50
CA ALA A 29 -4.13 -17.65 14.35
C ALA A 29 -4.58 -17.72 12.88
N LEU A 30 -3.84 -17.12 11.94
CA LEU A 30 -4.17 -17.17 10.51
C LEU A 30 -3.74 -18.51 9.90
N PRO A 31 -4.62 -19.18 9.13
CA PRO A 31 -4.25 -20.41 8.44
C PRO A 31 -3.07 -20.22 7.49
N GLY A 32 -2.04 -21.05 7.64
CA GLY A 32 -0.84 -21.01 6.80
C GLY A 32 0.15 -19.90 7.17
N PHE A 33 0.07 -19.35 8.39
CA PHE A 33 1.06 -18.43 8.95
C PHE A 33 1.72 -19.05 10.18
N GLN A 34 3.01 -18.78 10.35
CA GLN A 34 3.76 -19.13 11.55
C GLN A 34 4.75 -18.02 11.86
N VAL A 35 4.69 -17.47 13.06
CA VAL A 35 5.69 -16.53 13.56
C VAL A 35 6.90 -17.33 14.03
N VAL A 36 8.03 -17.17 13.35
CA VAL A 36 9.26 -17.94 13.61
C VAL A 36 10.32 -17.14 14.37
N ALA A 37 10.18 -15.81 14.40
CA ALA A 37 11.08 -14.91 15.09
C ALA A 37 10.32 -13.71 15.65
N THR A 38 10.72 -13.25 16.83
CA THR A 38 10.25 -11.98 17.41
C THR A 38 11.42 -11.14 17.89
N ALA A 39 11.30 -9.82 17.77
CA ALA A 39 12.34 -8.87 18.11
C ALA A 39 11.78 -7.62 18.80
N THR A 40 12.56 -7.01 19.69
CA THR A 40 12.18 -5.79 20.43
C THR A 40 12.99 -4.56 20.04
N SER A 41 13.81 -4.69 19.00
CA SER A 41 14.61 -3.61 18.44
C SER A 41 15.01 -3.96 17.01
N GLY A 42 15.37 -2.97 16.19
CA GLY A 42 15.85 -3.27 14.84
C GLY A 42 17.15 -4.09 14.86
N GLY A 43 18.03 -3.90 15.83
CA GLY A 43 19.24 -4.72 15.99
C GLY A 43 18.95 -6.20 16.29
N SER A 44 18.00 -6.47 17.19
CA SER A 44 17.57 -7.85 17.45
C SER A 44 16.86 -8.44 16.24
N LEU A 45 16.00 -7.68 15.55
CA LEU A 45 15.35 -8.13 14.31
C LEU A 45 16.39 -8.57 13.27
N LEU A 46 17.39 -7.73 12.99
CA LEU A 46 18.44 -8.09 12.03
C LEU A 46 19.22 -9.33 12.45
N THR A 47 19.42 -9.55 13.75
CA THR A 47 20.09 -10.75 14.27
C THR A 47 19.22 -11.99 14.05
N GLU A 48 17.95 -11.93 14.40
CA GLU A 48 16.99 -13.03 14.20
C GLU A 48 16.87 -13.42 12.73
N LEU A 49 16.89 -12.45 11.82
CA LEU A 49 16.84 -12.69 10.36
C LEU A 49 18.08 -13.42 9.82
N THR A 50 19.18 -13.50 10.58
CA THR A 50 20.33 -14.36 10.23
C THR A 50 20.17 -15.81 10.67
N HIS A 51 19.29 -16.07 11.64
CA HIS A 51 19.03 -17.39 12.21
C HIS A 51 17.77 -18.05 11.64
N HIS A 52 16.85 -17.26 11.09
CA HIS A 52 15.56 -17.71 10.61
C HIS A 52 15.33 -17.34 9.16
N GLU A 53 14.94 -18.32 8.34
CA GLU A 53 14.36 -18.04 7.03
C GLU A 53 12.94 -17.50 7.18
N VAL A 54 12.67 -16.35 6.55
CA VAL A 54 11.39 -15.64 6.66
C VAL A 54 10.82 -15.31 5.28
N ASP A 55 9.50 -15.45 5.17
CA ASP A 55 8.73 -15.17 3.95
C ASP A 55 7.96 -13.85 4.06
N LEU A 56 7.88 -13.26 5.26
CA LEU A 56 7.25 -11.97 5.54
C LEU A 56 7.89 -11.34 6.79
N ILE A 57 8.10 -10.02 6.74
CA ILE A 57 8.55 -9.24 7.90
C ILE A 57 7.45 -8.26 8.28
N VAL A 58 7.03 -8.27 9.54
CA VAL A 58 6.15 -7.26 10.14
C VAL A 58 6.98 -6.49 11.16
N THR A 59 7.20 -5.20 10.94
CA THR A 59 8.04 -4.38 11.81
C THR A 59 7.36 -3.07 12.17
N ASP A 60 7.55 -2.61 13.40
CA ASP A 60 7.36 -1.20 13.70
C ASP A 60 8.40 -0.36 12.96
N TYR A 61 8.02 0.89 12.71
CA TYR A 61 8.91 1.92 12.19
C TYR A 61 9.80 2.54 13.26
N ASN A 62 9.34 2.66 14.51
CA ASN A 62 10.06 3.40 15.55
C ASN A 62 10.25 2.53 16.80
N MET A 63 11.40 1.87 16.88
CA MET A 63 11.82 1.00 17.98
C MET A 63 12.96 1.67 18.78
N GLN A 64 12.59 2.40 19.83
CA GLN A 64 13.50 3.28 20.58
C GLN A 64 14.51 2.53 21.47
N GLN A 65 14.36 1.22 21.65
CA GLN A 65 15.20 0.39 22.53
C GLN A 65 16.50 -0.11 21.88
N GLY A 66 17.08 0.63 20.93
CA GLY A 66 18.24 0.16 20.16
C GLY A 66 19.23 1.26 19.76
N GLU A 67 20.22 0.86 18.96
CA GLU A 67 21.13 1.79 18.29
C GLU A 67 20.35 2.65 17.29
N GLU A 68 20.50 3.97 17.32
CA GLU A 68 19.80 4.93 16.43
C GLU A 68 19.95 4.59 14.94
N ASP A 69 21.02 3.88 14.57
CA ASP A 69 21.31 3.47 13.19
C ASP A 69 20.43 2.33 12.66
N LYS A 70 19.65 1.67 13.52
CA LYS A 70 18.83 0.49 13.19
C LYS A 70 17.34 0.74 13.43
N ASP A 71 16.87 1.94 13.14
CA ASP A 71 15.46 2.30 13.29
C ASP A 71 14.92 3.14 12.11
N GLY A 72 13.60 3.31 12.04
CA GLY A 72 12.95 4.17 11.07
C GLY A 72 13.24 3.83 9.62
N LEU A 73 13.43 4.87 8.79
CA LEU A 73 13.76 4.71 7.37
C LEU A 73 15.07 3.93 7.16
N ARG A 74 16.04 4.00 8.08
CA ARG A 74 17.32 3.29 7.94
C ARG A 74 17.12 1.79 8.05
N LEU A 75 16.37 1.35 9.07
CA LEU A 75 16.00 -0.06 9.22
C LEU A 75 15.22 -0.57 8.02
N VAL A 76 14.16 0.14 7.61
CA VAL A 76 13.32 -0.28 6.48
C VAL A 76 14.15 -0.36 5.19
N SER A 77 15.00 0.62 4.93
CA SER A 77 15.91 0.61 3.78
C SER A 77 16.87 -0.58 3.81
N HIS A 78 17.42 -0.90 4.98
CA HIS A 78 18.30 -2.04 5.17
C HIS A 78 17.57 -3.37 4.91
N LEU A 79 16.38 -3.55 5.48
CA LEU A 79 15.56 -4.76 5.30
C LEU A 79 15.25 -5.00 3.82
N LEU A 80 14.79 -3.96 3.11
CA LEU A 80 14.44 -4.06 1.69
C LEU A 80 15.65 -4.36 0.80
N ARG A 81 16.85 -3.92 1.19
CA ARG A 81 18.10 -4.14 0.45
C ARG A 81 18.75 -5.49 0.74
N VAL A 82 18.71 -5.97 1.99
CA VAL A 82 19.39 -7.20 2.39
C VAL A 82 18.50 -8.43 2.17
N HIS A 83 17.19 -8.28 2.35
CA HIS A 83 16.20 -9.33 2.15
C HIS A 83 15.42 -9.08 0.86
N GLU A 84 16.14 -8.93 -0.26
CA GLU A 84 15.54 -8.76 -1.59
C GLU A 84 14.60 -9.95 -1.89
N GLY A 85 13.29 -9.66 -1.97
CA GLY A 85 12.25 -10.67 -2.21
C GLY A 85 11.40 -11.03 -0.98
N THR A 86 11.83 -10.67 0.23
CA THR A 86 10.98 -10.79 1.43
C THR A 86 10.13 -9.54 1.60
N PRO A 87 8.80 -9.62 1.49
CA PRO A 87 7.92 -8.48 1.70
C PRO A 87 8.02 -7.93 3.13
N VAL A 88 8.05 -6.59 3.23
CA VAL A 88 8.06 -5.86 4.50
C VAL A 88 6.72 -5.16 4.69
N VAL A 89 6.02 -5.46 5.79
CA VAL A 89 4.83 -4.76 6.25
C VAL A 89 5.20 -3.91 7.46
N VAL A 90 4.90 -2.62 7.38
CA VAL A 90 5.14 -1.68 8.48
C VAL A 90 3.86 -1.52 9.30
N PHE A 91 3.93 -1.83 10.59
CA PHE A 91 2.82 -1.68 11.55
C PHE A 91 3.17 -0.57 12.55
N THR A 92 2.57 0.62 12.42
CA THR A 92 3.12 1.82 13.05
C THR A 92 2.07 2.80 13.57
N MET A 93 2.44 3.61 14.58
CA MET A 93 1.65 4.77 15.04
C MET A 93 1.92 6.06 14.24
N LEU A 94 2.76 6.00 13.21
CA LEU A 94 3.08 7.18 12.40
C LEU A 94 1.83 7.78 11.75
N THR A 95 1.70 9.10 11.89
CA THR A 95 0.64 9.89 11.25
C THR A 95 1.18 10.85 10.19
N ASN A 96 2.50 11.07 10.14
CA ASN A 96 3.12 12.01 9.21
C ASN A 96 3.04 11.50 7.76
N PRO A 97 2.25 12.15 6.88
CA PRO A 97 2.02 11.62 5.54
C PRO A 97 3.27 11.61 4.65
N GLY A 98 4.23 12.51 4.89
CA GLY A 98 5.49 12.54 4.14
C GLY A 98 6.34 11.29 4.41
N VAL A 99 6.40 10.85 5.67
CA VAL A 99 7.11 9.63 6.05
C VAL A 99 6.40 8.38 5.53
N LEU A 100 5.07 8.31 5.68
CA LEU A 100 4.27 7.20 5.16
C LEU A 100 4.41 7.06 3.63
N THR A 101 4.39 8.19 2.91
CA THR A 101 4.60 8.21 1.46
C THR A 101 6.00 7.77 1.07
N GLN A 102 7.01 8.16 1.86
CA GLN A 102 8.38 7.72 1.63
C GLN A 102 8.52 6.21 1.82
N LEU A 103 7.90 5.63 2.85
CA LEU A 103 7.84 4.18 3.04
C LEU A 103 7.20 3.50 1.83
N CYS A 104 6.08 4.02 1.34
CA CYS A 104 5.44 3.51 0.14
C CYS A 104 6.38 3.54 -1.08
N ARG A 105 7.09 4.65 -1.30
CA ARG A 105 8.05 4.81 -2.42
C ARG A 105 9.26 3.90 -2.32
N MET A 106 9.70 3.57 -1.10
CA MET A 106 10.78 2.61 -0.89
C MET A 106 10.38 1.18 -1.27
N GLY A 107 9.09 0.89 -1.39
CA GLY A 107 8.60 -0.42 -1.80
C GLY A 107 8.25 -1.35 -0.65
N VAL A 108 7.87 -0.81 0.51
CA VAL A 108 7.23 -1.65 1.55
C VAL A 108 6.00 -2.33 0.95
N ALA A 109 5.85 -3.62 1.24
CA ALA A 109 4.77 -4.43 0.72
C ALA A 109 3.43 -4.09 1.37
N GLY A 110 3.44 -3.57 2.60
CA GLY A 110 2.23 -3.04 3.22
C GLY A 110 2.47 -2.05 4.35
N LEU A 111 1.39 -1.36 4.72
CA LEU A 111 1.39 -0.32 5.75
C LEU A 111 0.07 -0.38 6.51
N VAL A 112 0.16 -0.46 7.84
CA VAL A 112 -1.00 -0.59 8.74
C VAL A 112 -0.79 0.29 9.98
N GLY A 113 -1.84 0.98 10.40
CA GLY A 113 -1.85 1.76 11.63
C GLY A 113 -1.97 0.86 12.86
N LYS A 114 -1.17 1.15 13.89
CA LYS A 114 -1.29 0.51 15.22
C LYS A 114 -2.56 0.90 15.97
N ASP A 115 -3.24 1.96 15.52
CA ASP A 115 -4.55 2.38 16.03
C ASP A 115 -5.73 1.72 15.29
N GLU A 116 -5.45 0.85 14.32
CA GLU A 116 -6.44 0.03 13.64
C GLU A 116 -6.57 -1.36 14.28
N GLU A 117 -7.67 -2.05 13.96
CA GLU A 117 -7.93 -3.40 14.44
C GLU A 117 -6.84 -4.39 13.94
N LEU A 118 -6.37 -5.29 14.80
CA LEU A 118 -5.37 -6.31 14.42
C LEU A 118 -5.84 -7.22 13.27
N THR A 119 -7.15 -7.35 13.09
CA THR A 119 -7.72 -8.08 11.94
C THR A 119 -7.33 -7.45 10.60
N GLU A 120 -7.18 -6.13 10.54
CA GLU A 120 -6.73 -5.40 9.34
C GLU A 120 -5.27 -5.72 9.01
N LEU A 121 -4.40 -5.81 10.04
CA LEU A 121 -3.02 -6.26 9.87
C LEU A 121 -2.97 -7.67 9.25
N GLY A 122 -3.78 -8.59 9.78
CA GLY A 122 -3.88 -9.94 9.24
C GLY A 122 -4.34 -9.97 7.78
N GLN A 123 -5.33 -9.15 7.42
CA GLN A 123 -5.82 -9.04 6.03
C GLN A 123 -4.75 -8.46 5.09
N VAL A 124 -4.02 -7.43 5.52
CA VAL A 124 -2.91 -6.87 4.75
C VAL A 124 -1.83 -7.92 4.53
N CYS A 125 -1.40 -8.63 5.58
CA CYS A 125 -0.41 -9.69 5.46
C CYS A 125 -0.85 -10.80 4.48
N LEU A 126 -2.12 -11.23 4.55
CA LEU A 126 -2.71 -12.20 3.62
C LEU A 126 -2.69 -11.73 2.16
N ARG A 127 -3.01 -10.45 1.91
CA ARG A 127 -2.98 -9.87 0.55
C ARG A 127 -1.55 -9.79 0.02
N VAL A 128 -0.60 -9.40 0.87
CA VAL A 128 0.82 -9.31 0.52
C VAL A 128 1.39 -10.66 0.10
N VAL A 129 1.20 -11.72 0.89
CA VAL A 129 1.76 -13.05 0.56
C VAL A 129 1.10 -13.71 -0.66
N ARG A 130 -0.10 -13.26 -1.04
CA ARG A 130 -0.79 -13.70 -2.27
C ARG A 130 -0.29 -12.99 -3.53
N GLY A 131 0.73 -12.15 -3.42
CA GLY A 131 1.26 -11.36 -4.54
C GLY A 131 0.43 -10.12 -4.84
N GLY A 132 -0.34 -9.61 -3.88
CA GLY A 132 -0.91 -8.28 -3.97
C GLY A 132 0.19 -7.26 -4.23
N LYS A 133 -0.09 -6.26 -5.08
CA LYS A 133 0.70 -5.02 -5.09
C LYS A 133 0.65 -4.39 -3.69
N GLN A 134 1.47 -3.37 -3.43
CA GLN A 134 1.52 -2.64 -2.15
C GLN A 134 0.14 -2.52 -1.46
N CYS A 135 0.00 -3.17 -0.30
CA CYS A 135 -1.25 -3.36 0.43
C CYS A 135 -1.31 -2.41 1.62
N LEU A 136 -2.19 -1.42 1.55
CA LEU A 136 -2.43 -0.49 2.64
C LEU A 136 -3.70 -0.91 3.40
N SER A 137 -3.72 -0.67 4.70
CA SER A 137 -4.97 -0.72 5.45
C SER A 137 -5.89 0.44 5.06
N SER A 138 -7.19 0.27 5.25
CA SER A 138 -8.17 1.32 4.94
C SER A 138 -7.84 2.65 5.64
N GLY A 139 -7.41 2.63 6.91
CA GLY A 139 -7.01 3.83 7.64
C GLY A 139 -5.79 4.53 7.03
N MET A 140 -4.80 3.76 6.58
CA MET A 140 -3.61 4.32 5.92
C MET A 140 -3.92 4.88 4.54
N GLU A 141 -4.77 4.21 3.75
CA GLU A 141 -5.24 4.71 2.46
C GLU A 141 -5.90 6.08 2.61
N HIS A 142 -6.81 6.23 3.58
CA HIS A 142 -7.48 7.49 3.85
C HIS A 142 -6.52 8.60 4.27
N ARG A 143 -5.55 8.32 5.15
CA ARG A 143 -4.56 9.33 5.59
C ARG A 143 -3.71 9.84 4.44
N LEU A 144 -3.25 8.92 3.59
CA LEU A 144 -2.38 9.24 2.48
C LEU A 144 -3.12 9.94 1.34
N ALA A 145 -4.39 9.60 1.12
CA ALA A 145 -5.28 10.30 0.20
C ALA A 145 -5.59 11.72 0.68
N ALA A 146 -5.93 11.89 1.96
CA ALA A 146 -6.20 13.21 2.56
C ALA A 146 -4.99 14.15 2.51
N ALA A 147 -3.78 13.60 2.55
CA ALA A 147 -2.55 14.35 2.45
C ALA A 147 -2.06 14.60 1.00
N GLY A 148 -2.83 14.18 -0.01
CA GLY A 148 -2.49 14.37 -1.43
C GLY A 148 -1.19 13.69 -1.88
N THR A 149 -0.67 12.73 -1.10
CA THR A 149 0.70 12.23 -1.23
C THR A 149 0.81 10.77 -1.65
N VAL A 150 -0.27 9.97 -1.55
CA VAL A 150 -0.40 8.72 -2.31
C VAL A 150 -1.50 8.86 -3.34
N ARG A 151 -1.08 8.79 -4.60
CA ARG A 151 -1.98 8.46 -5.70
C ARG A 151 -2.31 6.97 -5.56
N PRO A 152 -3.56 6.57 -5.32
CA PRO A 152 -3.91 5.18 -5.17
C PRO A 152 -3.72 4.48 -6.52
N GLY A 153 -2.75 3.57 -6.57
CA GLY A 153 -2.43 2.79 -7.76
C GLY A 153 -1.82 3.64 -8.88
N GLN A 154 -0.90 3.06 -9.65
CA GLN A 154 -0.71 3.56 -11.01
C GLN A 154 -2.07 3.45 -11.69
N ALA A 155 -2.74 4.59 -11.91
CA ALA A 155 -3.96 4.64 -12.67
C ALA A 155 -3.69 3.96 -14.01
N ASP A 156 -4.25 2.77 -14.18
CA ASP A 156 -3.98 1.95 -15.34
C ASP A 156 -4.88 2.40 -16.48
N PHE A 157 -4.42 3.37 -17.26
CA PHE A 157 -5.14 3.84 -18.44
C PHE A 157 -5.28 2.75 -19.50
N GLN A 158 -4.52 1.64 -19.43
CA GLN A 158 -4.71 0.49 -20.31
C GLN A 158 -6.00 -0.29 -19.99
N SER A 159 -6.55 -0.14 -18.77
CA SER A 159 -7.84 -0.74 -18.37
C SER A 159 -9.07 0.01 -18.91
N LEU A 160 -8.87 1.23 -19.43
CA LEU A 160 -9.93 2.03 -20.03
C LEU A 160 -10.26 1.52 -21.43
N THR A 161 -11.55 1.46 -21.73
CA THR A 161 -12.00 1.33 -23.10
C THR A 161 -11.65 2.60 -23.87
N GLN A 162 -11.52 2.49 -25.19
CA GLN A 162 -11.24 3.64 -26.07
C GLN A 162 -12.25 4.79 -25.87
N LYS A 163 -13.53 4.45 -25.61
CA LYS A 163 -14.60 5.43 -25.36
C LYS A 163 -14.46 6.13 -24.01
N GLU A 164 -14.01 5.44 -22.98
CA GLU A 164 -13.74 6.02 -21.66
C GLU A 164 -12.52 6.94 -21.72
N LEU A 165 -11.42 6.49 -22.34
CA LEU A 165 -10.19 7.25 -22.51
C LEU A 165 -10.44 8.57 -23.27
N GLU A 166 -11.22 8.51 -24.35
CA GLU A 166 -11.63 9.68 -25.14
C GLU A 166 -12.35 10.73 -24.29
N VAL A 167 -13.30 10.30 -23.44
CA VAL A 167 -14.02 11.22 -22.54
C VAL A 167 -13.08 11.82 -21.48
N VAL A 168 -12.20 11.01 -20.88
CA VAL A 168 -11.24 11.49 -19.87
C VAL A 168 -10.30 12.55 -20.46
N ARG A 169 -9.78 12.32 -21.67
CA ARG A 169 -8.88 13.25 -22.35
C ARG A 169 -9.52 14.62 -22.58
N LEU A 170 -10.73 14.64 -23.14
CA LEU A 170 -11.46 15.87 -23.44
C LEU A 170 -11.91 16.62 -22.17
N PHE A 171 -12.25 15.86 -21.12
CA PHE A 171 -12.56 16.44 -19.83
C PHE A 171 -11.31 17.09 -19.20
N ALA A 172 -10.15 16.43 -19.31
CA ALA A 172 -8.90 16.93 -18.77
C ALA A 172 -8.34 18.17 -19.50
N THR A 173 -8.74 18.40 -20.76
CA THR A 173 -8.49 19.66 -21.49
C THR A 173 -9.42 20.81 -21.05
N GLY A 174 -10.34 20.57 -20.12
CA GLY A 174 -11.24 21.59 -19.57
C GLY A 174 -12.62 21.69 -20.23
N MET A 175 -13.01 20.73 -21.09
CA MET A 175 -14.34 20.74 -21.70
C MET A 175 -15.42 20.30 -20.71
N SER A 176 -16.59 20.92 -20.80
CA SER A 176 -17.77 20.48 -20.04
C SER A 176 -18.32 19.15 -20.59
N LEU A 177 -19.01 18.36 -19.76
CA LEU A 177 -19.63 17.11 -20.22
C LEU A 177 -20.66 17.35 -21.34
N THR A 178 -21.29 18.52 -21.34
CA THR A 178 -22.24 18.97 -22.37
C THR A 178 -21.55 19.20 -23.71
N ASP A 179 -20.36 19.81 -23.69
CA ASP A 179 -19.58 20.05 -24.91
C ASP A 179 -18.97 18.77 -25.46
N ILE A 180 -18.51 17.87 -24.57
CA ILE A 180 -18.03 16.54 -24.94
C ILE A 180 -19.17 15.72 -25.57
N ALA A 181 -20.37 15.76 -24.99
CA ALA A 181 -21.55 15.08 -25.52
C ALA A 181 -21.90 15.56 -26.95
N ARG A 182 -21.88 16.88 -27.16
CA ARG A 182 -22.11 17.49 -28.48
C ARG A 182 -21.03 17.08 -29.48
N MET A 183 -19.76 17.13 -29.08
CA MET A 183 -18.63 16.82 -29.97
C MET A 183 -18.56 15.34 -30.36
N LEU A 184 -18.86 14.44 -29.44
CA LEU A 184 -18.85 12.99 -29.69
C LEU A 184 -20.16 12.45 -30.26
N ASN A 185 -21.16 13.32 -30.47
CA ASN A 185 -22.53 12.96 -30.87
C ASN A 185 -23.16 11.87 -29.97
N ARG A 186 -23.05 12.05 -28.65
CA ARG A 186 -23.55 11.13 -27.59
C ARG A 186 -24.47 11.89 -26.63
N SER A 187 -25.34 11.17 -25.92
CA SER A 187 -26.14 11.79 -24.85
C SER A 187 -25.27 12.18 -23.65
N LEU A 188 -25.65 13.24 -22.93
CA LEU A 188 -24.98 13.67 -21.69
C LEU A 188 -24.87 12.53 -20.67
N GLY A 189 -25.93 11.72 -20.52
CA GLY A 189 -25.94 10.56 -19.62
C GLY A 189 -24.93 9.48 -20.01
N THR A 190 -24.67 9.29 -21.31
CA THR A 190 -23.66 8.35 -21.80
C THR A 190 -22.26 8.83 -21.43
N VAL A 191 -21.95 10.11 -21.67
CA VAL A 191 -20.65 10.70 -21.35
C VAL A 191 -20.40 10.72 -19.84
N ALA A 192 -21.42 11.07 -19.04
CA ALA A 192 -21.34 11.03 -17.58
C ALA A 192 -21.08 9.61 -17.06
N THR A 193 -21.73 8.60 -17.64
CA THR A 193 -21.51 7.19 -17.30
C THR A 193 -20.11 6.73 -17.68
N GLN A 194 -19.62 7.10 -18.86
CA GLN A 194 -18.27 6.77 -19.32
C GLN A 194 -17.21 7.40 -18.41
N LYS A 195 -17.36 8.68 -18.05
CA LYS A 195 -16.49 9.34 -17.07
C LYS A 195 -16.51 8.63 -15.72
N ARG A 196 -17.69 8.34 -15.17
CA ARG A 196 -17.82 7.65 -13.87
C ARG A 196 -17.21 6.24 -13.92
N SER A 197 -17.39 5.51 -15.03
CA SER A 197 -16.77 4.21 -15.23
C SER A 197 -15.25 4.30 -15.29
N ALA A 198 -14.71 5.31 -15.99
CA ALA A 198 -13.28 5.58 -16.02
C ALA A 198 -12.74 5.93 -14.62
N MET A 199 -13.41 6.82 -13.89
CA MET A 199 -13.04 7.17 -12.51
C MET A 199 -12.99 5.94 -11.59
N ARG A 200 -13.97 5.04 -11.69
CA ARG A 200 -13.97 3.77 -10.96
C ARG A 200 -12.79 2.87 -11.33
N LYS A 201 -12.47 2.73 -12.62
CA LYS A 201 -11.36 1.90 -13.11
C LYS A 201 -9.97 2.46 -12.75
N LEU A 202 -9.84 3.79 -12.74
CA LEU A 202 -8.63 4.50 -12.37
C LEU A 202 -8.51 4.70 -10.85
N HIS A 203 -9.50 4.25 -10.07
CA HIS A 203 -9.55 4.41 -8.61
C HIS A 203 -9.45 5.87 -8.16
N VAL A 204 -10.12 6.78 -8.87
CA VAL A 204 -10.20 8.21 -8.53
C VAL A 204 -11.63 8.62 -8.20
N GLU A 205 -11.78 9.47 -7.18
CA GLU A 205 -13.10 9.86 -6.66
C GLU A 205 -13.51 11.28 -7.07
N THR A 206 -12.55 12.18 -7.31
CA THR A 206 -12.83 13.57 -7.65
C THR A 206 -12.47 13.91 -9.11
N ASN A 207 -13.11 14.96 -9.61
CA ASN A 207 -12.77 15.51 -10.93
C ASN A 207 -11.34 16.05 -10.98
N VAL A 208 -10.85 16.59 -9.86
CA VAL A 208 -9.49 17.12 -9.75
C VAL A 208 -8.46 16.01 -9.87
N ASP A 209 -8.73 14.86 -9.24
CA ASP A 209 -7.89 13.68 -9.34
C ASP A 209 -7.87 13.12 -10.76
N LEU A 210 -9.03 13.03 -11.42
CA LEU A 210 -9.14 12.58 -12.80
C LEU A 210 -8.32 13.45 -13.77
N VAL A 211 -8.38 14.78 -13.59
CA VAL A 211 -7.62 15.73 -14.43
C VAL A 211 -6.12 15.64 -14.15
N SER A 212 -5.72 15.56 -12.88
CA SER A 212 -4.32 15.45 -12.50
C SER A 212 -3.70 14.16 -13.04
N CYS A 213 -4.41 13.05 -12.87
CA CYS A 213 -4.05 11.73 -13.36
C CYS A 213 -3.87 11.69 -14.89
N ALA A 214 -4.75 12.34 -15.65
CA ALA A 214 -4.63 12.43 -17.11
C ALA A 214 -3.40 13.23 -17.56
N ARG A 215 -3.00 14.29 -16.82
CA ARG A 215 -1.81 15.09 -17.13
C ARG A 215 -0.51 14.32 -16.95
N GLU A 216 -0.38 13.55 -15.87
CA GLU A 216 0.83 12.75 -15.64
C GLU A 216 1.05 11.65 -16.67
N GLN A 217 -0.03 11.16 -17.27
CA GLN A 217 0.02 10.15 -18.32
C GLN A 217 0.19 10.76 -19.71
N GLY A 218 0.42 12.08 -19.80
CA GLY A 218 0.67 12.78 -21.06
C GLY A 218 -0.54 12.80 -22.00
N LEU A 219 -1.76 12.68 -21.47
CA LEU A 219 -2.98 12.76 -22.30
C LEU A 219 -3.34 14.20 -22.68
N VAL A 220 -2.78 15.18 -21.94
CA VAL A 220 -2.98 16.62 -22.07
C VAL A 220 -1.65 17.35 -21.97
#